data_AF-A0A355V5R2-F1
#
_entry.id   AF-A0A355V5R2-F1
#
_cell.length_a   1.000
_cell.length_b   1.000
_cell.length_c   1.000
_cell.angle_alpha   90.00
_cell.angle_beta   90.00
_cell.angle_gamma   90.00
#
_symmetry.space_group_name_H-M   'P 1'
#
loop_
_entity.id
_entity.type
_entity.pdbx_description
1 polymer ?
#
loop_
_entity_poly.entity_id
_entity_poly.type
_entity_poly.pdbx_seq_one_letter_code
_entity_poly.pdbx_strand_id
1 'polypeptide(L)'
;DGIENKIHPGDPASKDLYDLEPEEEAAIPRVCFSLDEALDSLDQDREFLKKGGVFCDDLIDGYIELKRQDCTRLNSSTHPVEFDMYYSL
;
A
#
# COMPACT_ATOMS: atom_id res chain seq x y z
N ASP A 1 5.97 -11.87 12.46
CA ASP A 1 6.20 -12.94 11.47
C ASP A 1 7.67 -13.10 11.07
N GLY A 2 8.35 -12.04 10.61
CA GLY A 2 9.73 -12.15 10.08
C GLY A 2 10.77 -12.82 10.99
N ILE A 3 10.67 -12.69 12.32
CA ILE A 3 11.56 -13.42 13.26
C ILE A 3 11.27 -14.93 13.25
N GLU A 4 9.99 -15.32 13.30
CA GLU A 4 9.57 -16.73 13.28
C GLU A 4 9.98 -17.41 11.98
N ASN A 5 9.72 -16.72 10.85
CA ASN A 5 10.04 -17.20 9.51
C ASN A 5 11.50 -16.96 9.09
N LYS A 6 12.30 -16.28 9.93
CA LYS A 6 13.71 -15.95 9.68
C LYS A 6 13.91 -15.24 8.33
N ILE A 7 13.02 -14.32 8.01
CA ILE A 7 13.07 -13.56 6.76
C ILE A 7 14.30 -12.66 6.77
N HIS A 8 15.19 -12.83 5.79
CA HIS A 8 16.35 -11.97 5.62
C HIS A 8 15.91 -10.67 4.93
N PRO A 9 16.18 -9.48 5.51
CA PRO A 9 15.71 -8.21 4.95
C PRO A 9 16.43 -7.81 3.64
N GLY A 10 17.49 -8.54 3.27
CA GLY A 10 18.39 -8.18 2.18
C GLY A 10 19.59 -7.39 2.70
N ASP A 11 20.45 -6.97 1.77
CA ASP A 11 21.59 -6.13 2.10
C ASP A 11 21.14 -4.67 2.30
N PRO A 12 21.73 -3.94 3.26
CA PRO A 12 21.37 -2.55 3.49
C PRO A 12 21.74 -1.68 2.30
N ALA A 13 20.85 -0.76 1.93
CA ALA A 13 21.15 0.25 0.93
C ALA A 13 22.26 1.19 1.44
N SER A 14 23.28 1.41 0.60
CA SER A 14 24.43 2.30 0.89
C SER A 14 24.40 3.60 0.09
N LYS A 15 23.44 3.74 -0.83
CA LYS A 15 23.23 4.89 -1.71
C LYS A 15 21.99 5.68 -1.29
N ASP A 16 21.94 6.96 -1.67
CA ASP A 16 20.73 7.76 -1.52
C ASP A 16 19.64 7.22 -2.46
N LEU A 17 18.45 6.96 -1.92
CA LEU A 17 17.36 6.32 -2.64
C LEU A 17 16.69 7.24 -3.67
N TYR A 18 16.90 8.56 -3.58
CA TYR A 18 16.34 9.53 -4.51
C TYR A 18 17.21 9.78 -5.76
N ASP A 19 18.48 9.37 -5.71
CA ASP A 19 19.48 9.60 -6.77
C ASP A 19 19.92 8.28 -7.44
N LEU A 20 19.11 7.23 -7.34
CA LEU A 20 19.41 5.94 -7.98
C LEU A 20 19.15 5.99 -9.48
N GLU A 21 20.01 5.29 -10.23
CA GLU A 21 19.74 5.04 -11.64
C GLU A 21 18.47 4.15 -11.78
N PRO A 22 17.65 4.34 -12.82
CA PRO A 22 16.36 3.63 -12.96
C PRO A 22 16.47 2.10 -12.90
N GLU A 23 17.58 1.54 -13.40
CA GLU A 23 17.85 0.09 -13.35
C GLU A 23 18.07 -0.40 -11.91
N GLU A 24 18.72 0.40 -11.05
CA GLU A 24 18.93 0.08 -9.64
C GLU A 24 17.65 0.32 -8.82
N GLU A 25 16.89 1.37 -9.14
CA GLU A 25 15.62 1.71 -8.49
C GLU A 25 14.53 0.65 -8.75
N ALA A 26 14.56 -0.01 -9.91
CA ALA A 26 13.62 -1.08 -10.28
C ALA A 26 13.83 -2.37 -9.46
N ALA A 27 15.03 -2.59 -8.94
CA ALA A 27 15.34 -3.76 -8.12
C ALA A 27 14.89 -3.61 -6.65
N ILE A 28 14.47 -2.41 -6.24
CA ILE A 28 14.10 -2.10 -4.86
C ILE A 28 12.59 -2.30 -4.68
N PRO A 29 12.16 -3.15 -3.72
CA PRO A 29 10.75 -3.26 -3.36
C PRO A 29 10.18 -1.91 -2.92
N ARG A 30 9.02 -1.53 -3.45
CA ARG A 30 8.35 -0.27 -3.13
C ARG A 30 7.14 -0.49 -2.23
N VAL A 31 6.74 0.58 -1.54
CA VAL A 31 5.46 0.64 -0.82
C VAL A 31 4.31 0.76 -1.82
N CYS A 32 3.10 0.42 -1.37
CA CYS A 32 1.89 0.61 -2.16
C CYS A 32 1.75 2.09 -2.59
N PHE A 33 1.39 2.32 -3.86
CA PHE A 33 1.24 3.66 -4.43
C PHE A 33 -0.09 4.32 -4.07
N SER A 34 -1.08 3.53 -3.65
CA SER A 34 -2.41 4.02 -3.29
C SER A 34 -2.96 3.30 -2.06
N LEU A 35 -3.96 3.92 -1.43
CA LEU A 35 -4.68 3.26 -0.33
C LEU A 35 -5.44 2.02 -0.83
N ASP A 36 -6.02 2.05 -2.04
CA ASP A 36 -6.72 0.89 -2.61
C ASP A 36 -5.78 -0.32 -2.75
N GLU A 37 -4.57 -0.13 -3.27
CA GLU A 37 -3.58 -1.21 -3.38
C GLU A 37 -3.12 -1.73 -2.01
N ALA A 38 -3.00 -0.84 -1.02
CA ALA A 38 -2.66 -1.25 0.34
C ALA A 38 -3.79 -2.08 0.98
N LEU A 39 -5.06 -1.76 0.71
CA LEU A 39 -6.21 -2.53 1.16
C LEU A 39 -6.29 -3.90 0.47
N ASP A 40 -5.99 -3.97 -0.83
CA ASP A 40 -5.90 -5.24 -1.57
C ASP A 40 -4.76 -6.12 -1.05
N SER A 41 -3.60 -5.51 -0.76
CA SER A 41 -2.45 -6.20 -0.18
C SER A 41 -2.74 -6.72 1.23
N LEU A 42 -3.43 -5.92 2.05
CA LEU A 42 -3.90 -6.34 3.37
C LEU A 42 -4.89 -7.51 3.27
N ASP A 43 -5.80 -7.48 2.29
CA ASP A 43 -6.76 -8.58 2.07
C ASP A 43 -6.04 -9.89 1.75
N GLN A 44 -5.06 -9.82 0.83
CA GLN A 44 -4.33 -10.98 0.33
C GLN A 44 -3.29 -11.54 1.30
N ASP A 45 -2.68 -10.71 2.16
CA ASP A 45 -1.62 -11.10 3.11
C ASP A 45 -1.96 -10.74 4.57
N ARG A 46 -3.13 -11.15 5.04
CA ARG A 46 -3.59 -10.91 6.43
C ARG A 46 -3.15 -11.97 7.45
N GLU A 47 -2.58 -13.09 7.02
CA GLU A 47 -2.32 -14.23 7.90
C GLU A 47 -1.30 -13.91 8.99
N PHE A 48 -0.32 -13.06 8.69
CA PHE A 48 0.66 -12.63 9.68
C PHE A 48 0.05 -11.84 10.85
N LEU A 49 -1.09 -11.17 10.63
CA LEU A 49 -1.84 -10.42 11.64
C LEU A 49 -2.74 -11.32 12.47
N LYS A 50 -3.26 -12.39 11.87
CA LYS A 50 -4.18 -13.34 12.54
C LYS A 50 -3.47 -14.29 13.50
N LYS A 51 -2.15 -14.44 13.38
CA LYS A 51 -1.34 -15.27 14.27
C LYS A 51 -1.60 -14.91 15.75
N GLY A 52 -1.91 -15.93 16.55
CA GLY A 52 -2.20 -15.77 17.98
C GLY A 52 -3.59 -15.20 18.29
N GLY A 53 -4.47 -15.04 17.29
CA GLY A 53 -5.82 -14.51 17.48
C GLY A 53 -5.85 -13.02 17.82
N VAL A 54 -4.80 -12.27 17.48
CA VAL A 54 -4.71 -10.82 17.74
C VAL A 54 -5.71 -10.06 16.86
N PHE A 55 -5.80 -10.45 15.58
CA PHE A 55 -6.81 -9.97 14.64
C PHE A 55 -7.68 -11.14 14.17
N CYS A 56 -8.96 -10.86 13.91
CA CYS A 56 -9.88 -11.78 13.26
C CYS A 56 -10.29 -11.26 11.88
N ASP A 57 -10.76 -12.16 11.01
CA ASP A 57 -11.18 -11.81 9.66
C ASP A 57 -12.28 -10.73 9.68
N ASP A 58 -13.28 -10.84 10.57
CA ASP A 58 -14.35 -9.84 10.69
C ASP A 58 -13.85 -8.42 10.96
N LEU A 59 -12.80 -8.28 11.78
CA LEU A 59 -12.20 -6.97 12.08
C LEU A 59 -11.48 -6.40 10.86
N ILE A 60 -10.72 -7.25 10.16
CA ILE A 60 -9.95 -6.84 8.98
C ILE A 60 -10.90 -6.50 7.83
N ASP A 61 -11.92 -7.32 7.59
CA ASP A 61 -12.92 -7.09 6.55
C ASP A 61 -13.74 -5.83 6.83
N GLY A 62 -14.16 -5.63 8.08
CA GLY A 62 -14.85 -4.40 8.48
C GLY A 62 -13.99 -3.16 8.29
N TYR A 63 -12.69 -3.23 8.58
CA TYR A 63 -11.76 -2.13 8.34
C TYR A 63 -11.59 -1.83 6.85
N ILE A 64 -11.39 -2.88 6.03
CA ILE A 64 -11.23 -2.75 4.57
C ILE A 64 -12.47 -2.09 3.98
N GLU A 65 -13.66 -2.56 4.33
CA GLU A 65 -14.92 -2.02 3.81
C GLU A 65 -15.08 -0.52 4.13
N LEU A 66 -14.84 -0.14 5.40
CA LEU A 66 -14.89 1.28 5.79
C LEU A 66 -13.91 2.14 4.99
N LYS A 67 -12.70 1.64 4.73
CA LYS A 67 -11.68 2.40 3.99
C LYS A 67 -11.94 2.42 2.49
N ARG A 68 -12.51 1.37 1.91
CA ARG A 68 -12.95 1.37 0.50
C ARG A 68 -14.05 2.41 0.26
N GLN A 69 -14.93 2.64 1.23
CA GLN A 69 -15.93 3.71 1.14
C GLN A 69 -15.27 5.10 1.07
N ASP A 70 -14.22 5.34 1.87
CA ASP A 70 -13.42 6.58 1.81
C ASP A 70 -12.76 6.74 0.43
N CYS A 71 -12.11 5.69 -0.10
CA CYS A 71 -11.50 5.68 -1.44
C CYS A 71 -12.54 5.98 -2.52
N THR A 72 -13.67 5.29 -2.49
CA THR A 72 -14.75 5.43 -3.48
C THR A 72 -15.26 6.87 -3.52
N ARG A 73 -15.46 7.48 -2.36
CA ARG A 73 -15.90 8.88 -2.26
C ARG A 73 -14.87 9.82 -2.90
N LEU A 74 -13.59 9.65 -2.61
CA LEU A 74 -12.53 10.49 -3.17
C LEU A 74 -12.45 10.32 -4.69
N ASN A 75 -12.41 9.07 -5.17
CA ASN A 75 -12.26 8.73 -6.59
C ASN A 75 -13.47 9.16 -7.43
N SER A 76 -14.66 9.25 -6.83
CA SER A 76 -15.89 9.70 -7.51
C SER A 76 -16.11 11.22 -7.43
N SER A 77 -15.22 11.95 -6.76
CA SER A 77 -15.30 13.40 -6.59
C SER A 77 -14.33 14.10 -7.53
N THR A 78 -14.78 15.12 -8.26
CA THR A 78 -13.89 15.93 -9.11
C THR A 78 -12.89 16.70 -8.26
N HIS A 79 -11.61 16.53 -8.53
CA HIS A 79 -10.57 17.29 -7.87
C HIS A 79 -10.42 18.68 -8.51
N PRO A 80 -10.22 19.78 -7.75
CA PRO A 80 -10.05 21.12 -8.33
C PRO A 80 -8.95 21.24 -9.39
N VAL A 81 -7.90 20.42 -9.27
CA VAL A 81 -6.81 20.34 -10.28
C VAL A 81 -7.31 19.81 -11.62
N GLU A 82 -8.32 18.94 -11.65
CA GLU A 82 -8.91 18.48 -12.92
C GLU A 82 -9.56 19.63 -13.69
N PHE A 83 -10.16 20.61 -13.00
CA PHE A 83 -10.66 21.82 -13.65
C PHE A 83 -9.50 22.65 -14.23
N ASP A 84 -8.41 22.85 -13.48
CA ASP A 84 -7.22 23.53 -14.01
C ASP A 84 -6.65 22.83 -15.25
N MET A 85 -6.59 21.49 -15.22
CA MET A 85 -6.04 20.69 -16.31
C MET A 85 -6.96 20.61 -17.54
N TYR A 86 -8.28 20.49 -17.34
CA TYR A 86 -9.20 20.04 -18.39
C TYR A 86 -10.35 21.00 -18.73
N TYR A 87 -10.57 22.10 -17.98
CA TYR A 87 -11.75 22.95 -18.18
C TYR A 87 -11.80 23.67 -19.53
N SER A 88 -10.64 24.00 -20.12
CA SER A 88 -10.54 24.73 -21.40
C SER A 88 -9.94 23.88 -22.54
N LEU A 89 -9.94 22.55 -22.37
CA LEU A 89 -9.40 21.60 -23.35
C LEU A 89 -10.35 21.43 -24.55
#